data_AF-A0A7C7A2G8-F1
#
_entry.id   AF-A0A7C7A2G8-F1
#
_cell.length_a   1.000
_cell.length_b   1.000
_cell.length_c   1.000
_cell.angle_alpha   90.00
_cell.angle_beta   90.00
_cell.angle_gamma   90.00
#
_symmetry.space_group_name_H-M   'P 1'
#
loop_
_entity.id
_entity.type
_entity.pdbx_description
1 polymer ?
#
loop_
_entity_poly.entity_id
_entity_poly.type
_entity_poly.pdbx_seq_one_letter_code
_entity_poly.pdbx_strand_id
1 'polypeptide(L)'
;MKDRINVRLKVDLTQYLKGLIVGSEGYTIGNYGIWSRANDNFTGVHFPGIGSLDVLWSSLEIIDEEYLKKVEKRRKQKLEEYRSARNIVKYIGPRGGFKSLSFTYTDLSGNIVHYSNGFRREVEKLIKYFQELNLHITKKIMK
;
A
#
# COMPACT_ATOMS: atom_id res chain seq x y z
N MET A 1 13.59 -6.75 14.85
CA MET A 1 13.73 -5.29 14.74
C MET A 1 12.79 -4.80 13.64
N LYS A 2 11.94 -3.80 13.89
CA LYS A 2 11.20 -3.13 12.79
C LYS A 2 12.24 -2.36 11.96
N ASP A 3 12.31 -2.64 10.66
CA ASP A 3 13.14 -1.88 9.74
C ASP A 3 12.74 -0.39 9.86
N ARG A 4 13.69 0.46 10.25
CA ARG A 4 13.46 1.91 10.33
C ARG A 4 13.46 2.43 8.91
N ILE A 5 12.40 3.12 8.52
CA ILE A 5 12.25 3.67 7.17
C ILE A 5 12.52 5.17 7.27
N ASN A 6 13.49 5.66 6.51
CA ASN A 6 13.73 7.09 6.39
C ASN A 6 12.58 7.79 5.66
N VAL A 7 12.10 8.87 6.25
CA VAL A 7 10.94 9.64 5.78
C VAL A 7 11.21 11.13 5.85
N ARG A 8 10.48 11.88 5.02
CA ARG A 8 10.48 13.34 4.98
C ARG A 8 9.07 13.88 5.16
N LEU A 9 8.91 14.96 5.92
CA LEU A 9 7.63 15.65 6.07
C LEU A 9 7.26 16.45 4.82
N LYS A 10 6.02 16.30 4.36
CA LYS A 10 5.44 17.09 3.27
C LYS A 10 4.60 18.28 3.74
N VAL A 11 4.35 18.36 5.04
CA VAL A 11 3.48 19.34 5.67
C VAL A 11 4.16 19.93 6.89
N ASP A 12 3.80 21.16 7.23
CA ASP A 12 4.24 21.80 8.45
C ASP A 12 3.47 21.25 9.65
N LEU A 13 4.18 20.77 10.66
CA LEU A 13 3.65 20.22 11.91
C LEU A 13 4.17 21.00 13.14
N THR A 14 4.63 22.23 12.97
CA THR A 14 5.16 23.07 14.05
C THR A 14 4.16 23.32 15.18
N GLN A 15 2.86 23.22 14.90
CA GLN A 15 1.79 23.27 15.90
C GLN A 15 1.87 22.14 16.95
N TYR A 16 2.49 21.01 16.60
CA TYR A 16 2.62 19.85 17.49
C TYR A 16 4.01 19.79 18.14
N LEU A 17 5.07 20.03 17.37
CA LEU A 17 6.43 20.13 17.88
C LEU A 17 7.17 21.26 17.14
N LYS A 18 7.66 22.23 17.91
CA LYS A 18 8.39 23.37 17.37
C LYS A 18 9.60 22.89 16.57
N GLY A 19 9.70 23.33 15.31
CA GLY A 19 10.78 22.95 14.39
C GLY A 19 10.42 21.88 13.36
N LEU A 20 9.24 21.23 13.44
CA LEU A 20 8.76 20.32 12.39
C LEU A 20 8.17 21.06 11.20
N ILE A 21 9.03 21.49 10.27
CA ILE A 21 8.64 22.17 9.03
C ILE A 21 8.56 21.18 7.86
N VAL A 22 8.02 21.66 6.73
CA VAL A 22 8.09 20.91 5.46
C VAL A 22 9.56 20.62 5.13
N GLY A 23 9.85 19.37 4.75
CA GLY A 23 11.20 18.92 4.44
C GLY A 23 11.98 18.35 5.63
N SER A 24 11.48 18.46 6.87
CA SER A 24 12.12 17.81 8.01
C SER A 24 12.20 16.29 7.83
N GLU A 25 13.38 15.73 8.06
CA GLU A 25 13.67 14.32 7.88
C GLU A 25 13.71 13.58 9.22
N GLY A 26 13.33 12.31 9.18
CA GLY A 26 13.32 11.44 10.33
C GLY A 26 13.24 9.98 9.92
N TYR A 27 13.06 9.11 10.89
CA TYR A 27 12.88 7.68 10.64
C TYR A 27 11.72 7.11 11.42
N THR A 28 11.05 6.11 10.84
CA THR A 28 9.92 5.45 11.49
C THR A 28 10.39 4.63 12.68
N ILE A 29 9.64 4.73 13.78
CA ILE A 29 9.83 3.95 15.01
C ILE A 29 8.65 3.00 15.27
N GLY A 30 7.70 2.93 14.34
CA GLY A 30 6.55 2.04 14.41
C GLY A 30 5.47 2.56 15.36
N ASN A 31 4.99 1.71 16.25
CA ASN A 31 3.87 2.05 17.13
C ASN A 31 4.46 2.80 18.33
N TYR A 32 4.31 4.12 18.34
CA TYR A 32 4.87 5.01 19.34
C TYR A 32 3.77 5.52 20.28
N GLY A 33 2.94 6.45 19.82
CA GLY A 33 1.85 7.06 20.58
C GLY A 33 0.49 6.36 20.39
N ILE A 34 -0.56 6.99 20.92
CA ILE A 34 -1.91 6.42 20.92
C ILE A 34 -2.47 6.26 19.50
N TRP A 35 -2.09 7.14 18.57
CA TRP A 35 -2.61 7.12 17.20
C TRP A 35 -1.98 5.99 16.40
N SER A 36 -0.66 5.83 16.44
CA SER A 36 0.03 4.74 15.73
C SER A 36 -0.19 3.37 16.39
N ARG A 37 -0.67 3.30 17.64
CA ARG A 37 -1.13 2.07 18.28
C ARG A 37 -2.57 1.70 17.92
N ALA A 38 -3.43 2.69 17.68
CA ALA A 38 -4.85 2.48 17.43
C ALA A 38 -5.23 2.49 15.93
N ASN A 39 -4.38 3.02 15.06
CA ASN A 39 -4.70 3.23 13.64
C ASN A 39 -3.45 3.10 12.74
N ASP A 40 -3.49 2.14 11.81
CA ASP A 40 -2.40 1.85 10.87
C ASP A 40 -2.12 2.98 9.86
N ASN A 41 -3.02 3.97 9.75
CA ASN A 41 -2.77 5.17 8.94
C ASN A 41 -1.71 6.10 9.57
N PHE A 42 -1.37 5.89 10.84
CA PHE A 42 -0.34 6.64 11.55
C PHE A 42 0.90 5.78 11.78
N THR A 43 2.04 6.46 11.87
CA THR A 43 3.30 5.85 12.33
C THR A 43 4.03 6.83 13.22
N GLY A 44 4.68 6.31 14.26
CA GLY A 44 5.63 7.09 15.04
C GLY A 44 6.85 7.41 14.19
N VAL A 45 7.24 8.67 14.13
CA VAL A 45 8.46 9.15 13.47
C VAL A 45 9.33 9.86 14.50
N HIS A 46 10.61 9.52 14.52
CA HIS A 46 11.60 10.28 15.27
C HIS A 46 12.32 11.27 14.36
N PHE A 47 12.28 12.54 14.72
CA PHE A 47 12.97 13.64 14.06
C PHE A 47 14.19 14.04 14.88
N PRO A 48 15.43 13.76 14.42
CA PRO A 48 16.65 14.05 15.17
C PRO A 48 16.71 15.51 15.61
N GLY A 49 16.99 15.74 16.90
CA GLY A 49 17.10 17.08 17.47
C GLY A 49 15.77 17.79 17.76
N ILE A 50 14.62 17.19 17.41
CA ILE A 50 13.29 17.79 17.65
C ILE A 50 12.48 16.91 18.61
N GLY A 51 12.31 15.63 18.29
CA GLY A 51 11.51 14.71 19.11
C GLY A 51 10.78 13.66 18.28
N SER A 52 9.85 12.95 18.90
CA SER A 52 9.05 11.90 18.27
C SER A 52 7.58 12.28 18.23
N LEU A 53 6.90 12.00 17.11
CA LEU A 53 5.49 12.32 16.90
C LEU A 53 4.79 11.20 16.12
N ASP A 54 3.51 10.96 16.42
CA ASP A 54 2.66 10.14 15.54
C ASP A 54 2.23 10.96 14.33
N VAL A 55 2.59 10.52 13.13
CA VAL A 55 2.36 11.22 11.87
C VAL A 55 1.55 10.34 10.93
N LEU A 56 0.61 10.95 10.19
CA LEU A 56 -0.12 10.28 9.11
C LEU A 56 0.83 9.88 7.97
N TRP A 57 0.70 8.66 7.47
CA TRP A 57 1.44 8.22 6.28
C TRP A 57 1.24 9.15 5.07
N SER A 58 0.04 9.72 4.92
CA SER A 58 -0.26 10.67 3.85
C SER A 58 0.55 11.97 3.94
N SER A 59 1.05 12.33 5.12
CA SER A 59 1.87 13.53 5.38
C SER A 59 3.37 13.27 5.21
N LEU A 60 3.76 12.02 4.98
CA LEU A 60 5.15 11.61 4.82
C LEU A 60 5.46 11.29 3.35
N GLU A 61 6.71 11.50 2.99
CA GLU A 61 7.37 10.95 1.82
C GLU A 61 8.40 9.93 2.29
N ILE A 62 8.40 8.73 1.71
CA ILE A 62 9.44 7.73 2.01
C ILE A 62 10.66 8.07 1.15
N ILE A 63 11.78 8.37 1.80
CA ILE A 63 13.06 8.73 1.14
C ILE A 63 14.11 7.62 1.26
N ASP A 64 13.77 6.52 1.91
CA ASP A 64 14.61 5.35 2.05
C ASP A 64 14.74 4.60 0.72
N GLU A 65 15.87 4.79 0.04
CA GLU A 65 16.12 4.17 -1.27
C GLU A 65 16.11 2.64 -1.23
N GLU A 66 16.65 2.04 -0.18
CA GLU A 66 16.72 0.58 -0.06
C GLU A 66 15.32 0.00 0.08
N TYR A 67 14.50 0.61 0.94
CA TYR A 67 13.11 0.27 1.09
C TYR A 67 12.34 0.44 -0.23
N LEU A 68 12.52 1.57 -0.93
CA LEU A 68 11.86 1.82 -2.21
C LEU A 68 12.25 0.78 -3.27
N LYS A 69 13.54 0.45 -3.39
CA LYS A 69 14.03 -0.63 -4.29
C LYS A 69 13.42 -1.98 -3.92
N LYS A 70 13.31 -2.31 -2.64
CA LYS A 70 12.69 -3.55 -2.13
C LYS A 70 11.19 -3.61 -2.46
N VAL A 71 10.46 -2.51 -2.27
CA VAL A 71 9.04 -2.40 -2.62
C VAL A 71 8.83 -2.52 -4.12
N GLU A 72 9.66 -1.85 -4.93
CA GLU A 72 9.57 -1.94 -6.38
C GLU A 72 9.86 -3.36 -6.88
N LYS A 73 10.91 -4.01 -6.35
CA LYS A 73 11.24 -5.40 -6.66
C LYS A 73 10.09 -6.35 -6.32
N ARG A 74 9.51 -6.24 -5.11
CA ARG A 74 8.33 -7.02 -4.70
C ARG A 74 7.14 -6.78 -5.62
N ARG A 75 6.91 -5.53 -6.01
CA ARG A 75 5.82 -5.17 -6.94
C ARG A 75 6.03 -5.81 -8.31
N LYS A 76 7.24 -5.75 -8.86
CA LYS A 76 7.58 -6.40 -10.15
C LYS A 76 7.40 -7.91 -10.07
N GLN A 77 7.90 -8.55 -9.00
CA GLN A 77 7.71 -9.99 -8.77
C GLN A 77 6.23 -10.37 -8.73
N LYS A 78 5.42 -9.61 -8.00
CA LYS A 78 3.98 -9.88 -7.88
C LYS A 78 3.24 -9.71 -9.21
N LEU A 79 3.61 -8.71 -10.01
CA LEU A 79 3.05 -8.55 -11.36
C LEU A 79 3.43 -9.71 -12.30
N GLU A 80 4.64 -10.26 -12.14
CA GLU A 80 5.08 -11.43 -12.89
C GLU A 80 4.27 -12.67 -12.51
N GLU A 81 4.07 -12.92 -11.22
CA GLU A 81 3.18 -13.99 -10.73
C GLU A 81 1.76 -13.85 -11.29
N TYR A 82 1.25 -12.62 -11.35
CA TYR A 82 -0.08 -12.31 -11.88
C TYR A 82 -0.24 -12.56 -13.38
N ARG A 83 0.84 -12.78 -14.15
CA ARG A 83 0.70 -13.24 -15.55
C ARG A 83 -0.01 -14.60 -15.64
N SER A 84 0.14 -15.43 -14.61
CA SER A 84 -0.54 -16.72 -14.50
C SER A 84 -1.99 -16.62 -14.00
N ALA A 85 -2.52 -15.40 -13.85
CA ALA A 85 -3.86 -15.20 -13.30
C ALA A 85 -4.94 -15.89 -14.14
N ARG A 86 -5.82 -16.61 -13.44
CA ARG A 86 -6.94 -17.37 -13.97
C ARG A 86 -8.19 -17.13 -13.13
N ASN A 87 -9.35 -17.48 -13.67
CA ASN A 87 -10.64 -17.32 -13.00
C ASN A 87 -10.85 -15.88 -12.52
N ILE A 88 -10.49 -14.91 -13.36
CA ILE A 88 -10.56 -13.49 -13.00
C ILE A 88 -12.03 -13.06 -13.01
N VAL A 89 -12.54 -12.71 -11.84
CA VAL A 89 -13.93 -12.30 -11.64
C VAL A 89 -13.99 -10.90 -11.04
N LYS A 90 -14.61 -9.98 -11.76
CA LYS A 90 -15.02 -8.67 -11.25
C LYS A 90 -16.44 -8.76 -10.70
N TYR A 91 -16.57 -8.66 -9.38
CA TYR A 91 -17.86 -8.63 -8.69
C TYR A 91 -18.44 -7.23 -8.69
N ILE A 92 -19.71 -7.15 -9.07
CA ILE A 92 -20.51 -5.93 -9.13
C ILE A 92 -21.70 -6.12 -8.19
N GLY A 93 -22.02 -5.10 -7.40
CA GLY A 93 -23.17 -5.11 -6.51
C GLY A 93 -24.49 -4.97 -7.28
N PRO A 94 -25.62 -5.22 -6.62
CA PRO A 94 -26.95 -5.21 -7.27
C PRO A 94 -27.32 -3.85 -7.87
N ARG A 95 -26.75 -2.75 -7.35
CA ARG A 95 -26.92 -1.38 -7.88
C ARG A 95 -25.80 -0.93 -8.84
N GLY A 96 -25.01 -1.86 -9.39
CA GLY A 96 -23.94 -1.56 -10.36
C GLY A 96 -22.60 -1.11 -9.77
N GLY A 97 -22.49 -0.97 -8.44
CA GLY A 97 -21.24 -0.57 -7.78
C GLY A 97 -20.18 -1.66 -7.80
N PHE A 98 -18.89 -1.30 -7.87
CA PHE A 98 -17.79 -2.25 -7.70
C PHE A 98 -17.83 -2.88 -6.29
N LYS A 99 -17.62 -4.20 -6.21
CA LYS A 99 -17.53 -4.92 -4.94
C LYS A 99 -16.14 -5.47 -4.70
N SER A 100 -15.62 -6.26 -5.63
CA SER A 100 -14.28 -6.83 -5.52
C SER A 100 -13.77 -7.35 -6.87
N LEU A 101 -12.46 -7.56 -6.94
CA LEU A 101 -11.82 -8.39 -7.95
C LEU A 101 -11.26 -9.62 -7.26
N SER A 102 -11.55 -10.80 -7.81
CA SER A 102 -11.01 -12.07 -7.34
C SER A 102 -10.38 -12.82 -8.50
N PHE A 103 -9.28 -13.52 -8.24
CA PHE A 103 -8.63 -14.41 -9.19
C PHE A 103 -7.71 -15.39 -8.46
N THR A 104 -7.30 -16.43 -9.17
CA THR A 104 -6.24 -17.35 -8.74
C THR A 104 -4.99 -17.13 -9.57
N TYR A 105 -3.82 -17.24 -8.97
CA TYR A 105 -2.54 -17.18 -9.69
C TYR A 105 -1.55 -18.19 -9.09
N THR A 106 -0.48 -18.49 -9.80
CA THR A 106 0.64 -19.30 -9.32
C THR A 106 1.76 -18.38 -8.85
N ASP A 107 2.18 -18.52 -7.60
CA ASP A 107 3.32 -17.77 -7.06
C ASP A 107 4.66 -18.29 -7.61
N LEU A 108 5.75 -17.58 -7.33
CA LEU A 108 7.09 -18.00 -7.77
C LEU A 108 7.55 -19.35 -7.19
N SER A 109 6.89 -19.85 -6.14
CA SER A 109 7.16 -21.15 -5.53
C SER A 109 6.31 -22.28 -6.14
N GLY A 110 5.43 -21.96 -7.09
CA GLY A 110 4.53 -22.92 -7.74
C GLY A 110 3.21 -23.16 -7.01
N ASN A 111 2.92 -22.43 -5.92
CA ASN A 111 1.68 -22.58 -5.18
C ASN A 111 0.53 -21.83 -5.85
N ILE A 112 -0.67 -22.40 -5.81
CA ILE A 112 -1.88 -21.71 -6.25
C ILE A 112 -2.35 -20.79 -5.11
N VAL A 113 -2.46 -19.50 -5.40
CA VAL A 113 -2.86 -18.47 -4.45
C VAL A 113 -4.19 -17.85 -4.88
N HIS A 114 -5.11 -17.72 -3.93
CA HIS A 114 -6.36 -17.00 -4.09
C HIS A 114 -6.18 -15.53 -3.71
N TYR A 115 -6.50 -14.62 -4.62
CA TYR A 115 -6.48 -13.19 -4.39
C TYR A 115 -7.89 -12.62 -4.40
N SER A 116 -8.20 -11.72 -3.47
CA SER A 116 -9.43 -10.93 -3.46
C SER A 116 -9.14 -9.53 -2.92
N ASN A 117 -9.62 -8.49 -3.61
CA ASN A 117 -9.49 -7.11 -3.16
C ASN A 117 -10.75 -6.30 -3.46
N GLY A 118 -11.27 -5.61 -2.44
CA GLY A 118 -12.46 -4.76 -2.49
C GLY A 118 -12.17 -3.26 -2.69
N PHE A 119 -10.90 -2.85 -2.69
CA PHE A 119 -10.51 -1.46 -2.88
C PHE A 119 -10.42 -1.11 -4.36
N ARG A 120 -11.46 -0.44 -4.85
CA ARG A 120 -11.59 -0.04 -6.27
C ARG A 120 -10.33 0.62 -6.83
N ARG A 121 -9.74 1.60 -6.09
CA ARG A 121 -8.56 2.35 -6.53
C ARG A 121 -7.33 1.46 -6.76
N GLU A 122 -7.16 0.42 -5.95
CA GLU A 122 -6.04 -0.53 -6.08
C GLU A 122 -6.27 -1.49 -7.24
N VAL A 123 -7.51 -1.95 -7.37
CA VAL A 123 -7.93 -2.94 -8.36
C VAL A 123 -7.96 -2.39 -9.78
N GLU A 124 -8.27 -1.10 -9.98
CA GLU A 124 -8.33 -0.49 -11.31
C GLU A 124 -7.01 -0.64 -12.09
N LYS A 125 -5.86 -0.58 -11.41
CA LYS A 125 -4.56 -0.82 -12.03
C LYS A 125 -4.38 -2.28 -12.45
N LEU A 126 -4.85 -3.23 -11.65
CA LEU A 126 -4.79 -4.66 -11.97
C LEU A 126 -5.71 -5.04 -13.13
N ILE A 127 -6.91 -4.46 -13.20
CA ILE A 127 -7.83 -4.71 -14.32
C ILE A 127 -7.19 -4.26 -15.63
N LYS A 128 -6.58 -3.07 -15.67
CA LYS A 128 -5.86 -2.58 -16.85
C LYS A 128 -4.73 -3.53 -17.25
N TYR A 129 -3.91 -3.94 -16.28
CA TYR A 129 -2.82 -4.89 -16.52
C TYR A 129 -3.31 -6.23 -17.10
N PHE A 130 -4.40 -6.79 -16.58
CA PHE A 130 -4.97 -8.03 -17.12
C PHE A 130 -5.54 -7.86 -18.53
N GLN A 131 -6.11 -6.69 -18.83
CA GLN A 131 -6.56 -6.36 -20.19
C GLN A 131 -5.38 -6.25 -21.16
N GLU A 132 -4.27 -5.61 -20.76
CA GLU A 132 -3.03 -5.52 -21.55
C GLU A 132 -2.44 -6.91 -21.84
N LEU A 133 -2.57 -7.85 -20.90
CA LEU A 133 -2.19 -9.26 -21.07
C LEU A 133 -3.22 -10.09 -21.86
N ASN A 134 -4.31 -9.48 -22.34
CA ASN A 134 -5.42 -10.17 -22.99
C ASN A 134 -6.06 -11.30 -22.15
N LEU A 135 -6.01 -11.18 -20.83
CA LEU A 135 -6.65 -12.14 -19.93
C LEU A 135 -8.15 -11.88 -19.84
N HIS A 136 -8.93 -12.94 -19.87
CA HIS A 136 -10.39 -12.84 -19.81
C HIS A 136 -10.86 -12.47 -18.39
N ILE A 137 -11.67 -11.41 -18.29
CA ILE A 137 -12.26 -10.94 -17.03
C ILE A 137 -13.77 -11.14 -17.07
N THR A 138 -14.26 -12.06 -16.25
CA THR A 138 -15.68 -12.32 -16.09
C THR A 138 -16.32 -11.29 -15.16
N LYS A 139 -17.46 -10.73 -15.54
CA LYS A 139 -18.26 -9.87 -14.66
C LYS A 139 -19.36 -10.71 -14.00
N LYS A 140 -19.48 -10.65 -12.67
CA LYS A 140 -20.56 -11.29 -11.93
C LYS A 140 -21.30 -10.27 -11.07
N ILE A 141 -22.62 -10.27 -11.17
CA ILE A 141 -23.49 -9.49 -10.30
C ILE A 141 -23.71 -10.31 -9.02
N MET A 142 -23.34 -9.77 -7.87
CA MET A 142 -23.71 -10.34 -6.57
C MET A 142 -25.21 -10.10 -6.36
N LYS A 143 -25.93 -11.18 -6.12
CA LYS A 143 -27.35 -11.12 -5.72
C LYS A 143 -27.48 -10.55 -4.32
#